data_AF-A0A3N5NF55-F1
#
_entry.id   AF-A0A3N5NF55-F1
#
_cell.length_a   1.000
_cell.length_b   1.000
_cell.length_c   1.000
_cell.angle_alpha   90.00
_cell.angle_beta   90.00
_cell.angle_gamma   90.00
#
_symmetry.space_group_name_H-M   'P 1'
#
loop_
_entity.id
_entity.type
_entity.pdbx_description
1 polymer ?
#
loop_
_entity_poly.entity_id
_entity_poly.type
_entity_poly.pdbx_seq_one_letter_code
_entity_poly.pdbx_strand_id
1 'polypeptide(L)'
;MTTDLKQENEELRHRLAELMERARYNERVLARFQKVELRLIGIVSFKELIEAILEDYREAFELDVVSLSLIDADYDLRRTLMDAEASPEEFPGLIMFDRDVFLSSLFGPNTQPVLGSYDPEKYGALFTHAGLRPSSVAILPLTRWGQLVGSL
;
A
#
# COMPACT_ATOMS: atom_id res chain seq x y z
N MET A 1 -1.51 -49.27 19.55
CA MET A 1 -0.82 -49.12 18.25
C MET A 1 -1.75 -48.72 17.11
N THR A 2 -2.92 -49.35 16.90
CA THR A 2 -3.84 -48.99 15.78
C THR A 2 -4.60 -47.67 15.97
N THR A 3 -4.92 -47.29 17.20
CA THR A 3 -5.54 -45.99 17.54
C THR A 3 -4.59 -44.82 17.35
N ASP A 4 -3.32 -45.03 17.66
CA ASP A 4 -2.22 -44.04 17.55
C ASP A 4 -1.98 -43.66 16.08
N LEU A 5 -1.90 -44.66 15.19
CA LEU A 5 -1.78 -44.47 13.74
C LEU A 5 -3.00 -43.79 13.10
N LYS A 6 -4.20 -44.02 13.63
CA LYS A 6 -5.42 -43.34 13.14
C LYS A 6 -5.42 -41.87 13.54
N GLN A 7 -5.04 -41.57 14.78
CA GLN A 7 -4.93 -40.21 15.30
C GLN A 7 -3.86 -39.41 14.56
N GLU A 8 -2.69 -40.02 14.31
CA GLU A 8 -1.62 -39.43 13.50
C GLU A 8 -2.07 -39.18 12.04
N ASN A 9 -2.84 -40.09 11.43
CA ASN A 9 -3.37 -39.89 10.08
C ASN A 9 -4.36 -38.72 10.01
N GLU A 10 -5.23 -38.57 11.02
CA GLU A 10 -6.17 -37.46 11.11
C GLU A 10 -5.44 -36.12 11.30
N GLU A 11 -4.43 -36.08 12.17
CA GLU A 11 -3.61 -34.88 12.38
C GLU A 11 -2.85 -34.47 11.11
N LEU A 12 -2.25 -35.43 10.41
CA LEU A 12 -1.56 -35.18 9.13
C LEU A 12 -2.53 -34.68 8.05
N ARG A 13 -3.75 -35.22 7.99
CA ARG A 13 -4.77 -34.73 7.06
C ARG A 13 -5.20 -33.30 7.37
N HIS A 14 -5.35 -32.96 8.65
CA HIS A 14 -5.67 -31.59 9.07
C HIS A 14 -4.56 -30.62 8.67
N ARG A 15 -3.30 -30.96 8.96
CA ARG A 15 -2.13 -30.16 8.57
C ARG A 15 -2.03 -30.00 7.04
N LEU A 16 -2.28 -31.07 6.28
CA LEU A 16 -2.28 -31.00 4.82
C LEU A 16 -3.40 -30.08 4.31
N ALA A 17 -4.59 -30.16 4.89
CA ALA A 17 -5.71 -29.27 4.54
C ALA A 17 -5.36 -27.81 4.80
N GLU A 18 -4.78 -27.48 5.96
CA GLU A 18 -4.30 -26.13 6.27
C GLU A 18 -3.23 -25.65 5.30
N LEU A 19 -2.26 -26.50 4.95
CA LEU A 19 -1.21 -26.15 4.00
C LEU A 19 -1.78 -25.89 2.60
N MET A 20 -2.72 -26.71 2.14
CA MET A 20 -3.40 -26.50 0.86
C MET A 20 -4.22 -25.22 0.85
N GLU A 21 -4.90 -24.90 1.96
CA GLU A 21 -5.68 -23.67 2.07
C GLU A 21 -4.77 -22.43 2.01
N ARG A 22 -3.65 -22.45 2.75
CA ARG A 22 -2.62 -21.40 2.68
C ARG A 22 -2.01 -21.29 1.29
N ALA A 23 -1.72 -22.40 0.62
CA ALA A 23 -1.17 -22.39 -0.74
C ALA A 23 -2.15 -21.73 -1.72
N ARG A 24 -3.43 -22.12 -1.69
CA ARG A 24 -4.47 -21.51 -2.53
C ARG A 24 -4.68 -20.03 -2.23
N TYR A 25 -4.60 -19.64 -0.96
CA TYR A 25 -4.65 -18.23 -0.57
C TYR A 25 -3.48 -17.44 -1.16
N ASN A 26 -2.26 -17.96 -1.00
CA ASN A 26 -1.06 -17.34 -1.53
C ASN A 26 -1.09 -17.23 -3.06
N GLU A 27 -1.57 -18.26 -3.77
CA GLU A 27 -1.76 -18.21 -5.23
C GLU A 27 -2.72 -17.09 -5.65
N ARG A 28 -3.83 -16.89 -4.93
CA ARG A 28 -4.76 -15.78 -5.18
C ARG A 28 -4.11 -14.42 -4.94
N VAL A 29 -3.35 -14.27 -3.85
CA VAL A 29 -2.60 -13.04 -3.55
C VAL A 29 -1.57 -12.76 -4.65
N LEU A 30 -0.80 -13.77 -5.06
CA LEU A 30 0.22 -13.65 -6.10
C LEU A 30 -0.39 -13.27 -7.45
N ALA A 31 -1.49 -13.91 -7.87
CA ALA A 31 -2.16 -13.60 -9.13
C ALA A 31 -2.69 -12.15 -9.16
N ARG A 32 -3.23 -11.66 -8.02
CA ARG A 32 -3.66 -10.25 -7.89
C ARG A 32 -2.47 -9.30 -8.01
N PHE A 33 -1.36 -9.60 -7.33
CA PHE A 33 -0.13 -8.82 -7.40
C PHE A 33 0.41 -8.73 -8.83
N GLN A 34 0.48 -9.85 -9.55
CA GLN A 34 0.94 -9.89 -10.95
C GLN A 34 0.08 -9.04 -11.88
N LYS A 35 -1.25 -9.06 -11.71
CA LYS A 35 -2.17 -8.23 -12.52
C LYS A 35 -1.89 -6.73 -12.31
N VAL A 36 -1.67 -6.34 -11.06
CA VAL A 36 -1.36 -4.97 -10.67
C VAL A 36 0.00 -4.54 -11.23
N GLU A 37 1.03 -5.38 -11.12
CA GLU A 37 2.37 -5.12 -11.65
C GLU A 37 2.36 -4.93 -13.17
N LEU A 38 1.66 -5.80 -13.89
CA LEU A 38 1.49 -5.67 -15.34
C LEU A 38 0.77 -4.37 -15.72
N ARG A 39 -0.23 -3.96 -14.93
CA ARG A 39 -0.90 -2.68 -15.14
C ARG A 39 0.07 -1.52 -14.95
N LEU A 40 0.83 -1.49 -13.85
CA LEU A 40 1.82 -0.46 -13.57
C LEU A 40 2.86 -0.31 -14.69
N ILE A 41 3.34 -1.41 -15.26
CA ILE A 41 4.30 -1.38 -16.39
C ILE A 41 3.67 -0.73 -17.64
N GLY A 42 2.36 -0.88 -17.83
CA GLY A 42 1.63 -0.35 -18.96
C GLY A 42 1.17 1.10 -18.82
N ILE A 43 1.39 1.73 -17.67
CA ILE A 43 0.93 3.11 -17.41
C ILE A 43 1.76 4.11 -18.20
N VAL A 44 1.06 5.02 -18.89
CA VAL A 44 1.68 6.00 -19.79
C VAL A 44 1.58 7.44 -19.27
N SER A 45 0.80 7.67 -18.21
CA SER A 45 0.66 8.99 -17.59
C SER A 45 0.77 8.94 -16.06
N PHE A 46 1.21 10.04 -15.46
CA PHE A 46 1.28 10.17 -14.01
C PHE A 46 -0.10 10.15 -13.35
N LYS A 47 -1.13 10.64 -14.05
CA LYS A 47 -2.54 10.54 -13.64
C LYS A 47 -2.97 9.08 -13.46
N GLU A 48 -2.78 8.26 -14.49
CA GLU A 48 -3.12 6.84 -14.47
C GLU A 48 -2.35 6.09 -13.37
N LEU A 49 -1.11 6.50 -13.07
CA LEU A 49 -0.33 5.94 -11.96
C LEU A 49 -1.00 6.18 -10.62
N ILE A 50 -1.45 7.40 -10.36
CA ILE A 50 -2.14 7.77 -9.12
C ILE A 50 -3.47 7.02 -9.02
N GLU A 51 -4.26 6.96 -10.10
CA GLU A 51 -5.51 6.19 -10.15
C GLU A 51 -5.26 4.72 -9.84
N ALA A 52 -4.26 4.11 -10.47
CA ALA A 52 -3.94 2.70 -10.23
C ALA A 52 -3.53 2.44 -8.78
N ILE A 53 -2.75 3.34 -8.17
CA ILE A 53 -2.32 3.21 -6.78
C ILE A 53 -3.48 3.44 -5.80
N LEU A 54 -4.34 4.43 -6.04
CA LEU A 54 -5.38 4.79 -5.07
C LEU A 54 -6.63 3.92 -5.18
N GLU A 55 -6.96 3.43 -6.37
CA GLU A 55 -8.16 2.64 -6.64
C GLU A 55 -7.83 1.16 -6.78
N ASP A 56 -6.94 0.79 -7.70
CA ASP A 56 -6.74 -0.64 -8.00
C ASP A 56 -6.06 -1.39 -6.86
N TYR A 57 -5.07 -0.78 -6.21
CA TYR A 57 -4.43 -1.42 -5.05
C TYR A 57 -5.43 -1.62 -3.93
N ARG A 58 -6.30 -0.63 -3.71
CA ARG A 58 -7.33 -0.71 -2.67
C ARG A 58 -8.24 -1.91 -2.94
N GLU A 59 -8.72 -2.07 -4.17
CA GLU A 59 -9.59 -3.19 -4.53
C GLU A 59 -8.83 -4.53 -4.56
N ALA A 60 -7.64 -4.58 -5.14
CA ALA A 60 -6.86 -5.79 -5.31
C ALA A 60 -6.41 -6.39 -3.95
N PHE A 61 -6.10 -5.53 -2.98
CA PHE A 61 -5.63 -5.93 -1.67
C PHE A 61 -6.69 -5.81 -0.57
N GLU A 62 -7.94 -5.50 -0.93
CA GLU A 62 -9.07 -5.36 0.00
C GLU A 62 -8.77 -4.39 1.16
N LEU A 63 -8.15 -3.25 0.84
CA LEU A 63 -7.74 -2.27 1.83
C LEU A 63 -8.88 -1.32 2.18
N ASP A 64 -9.05 -1.03 3.47
CA ASP A 64 -10.04 -0.07 3.95
C ASP A 64 -9.78 1.35 3.40
N VAL A 65 -8.51 1.74 3.33
CA VAL A 65 -8.05 3.06 2.90
C VAL A 65 -6.66 2.96 2.30
N VAL A 66 -6.41 3.75 1.27
CA VAL A 66 -5.08 3.98 0.68
C VAL A 66 -4.83 5.48 0.58
N SER A 67 -3.59 5.87 0.84
CA SER A 67 -3.14 7.25 0.81
C SER A 67 -1.78 7.32 0.13
N LEU A 68 -1.67 8.13 -0.91
CA LEU A 68 -0.40 8.40 -1.57
C LEU A 68 0.04 9.81 -1.17
N SER A 69 1.18 9.92 -0.51
CA SER A 69 1.80 11.21 -0.26
C SER A 69 3.05 11.41 -1.11
N LEU A 70 3.25 12.62 -1.62
CA LEU A 70 4.37 12.97 -2.49
C LEU A 70 4.96 14.31 -2.09
N ILE A 71 6.29 14.41 -2.19
CA ILE A 71 7.03 15.64 -1.92
C ILE A 71 7.23 16.37 -3.26
N ASP A 72 6.69 17.58 -3.37
CA ASP A 72 6.70 18.40 -4.59
C ASP A 72 7.18 19.83 -4.31
N ALA A 73 8.44 19.96 -3.88
CA ALA A 73 9.03 21.25 -3.50
C ALA A 73 9.06 22.28 -4.64
N ASP A 74 9.26 21.81 -5.88
CA ASP A 74 9.38 22.66 -7.07
C ASP A 74 8.06 22.80 -7.85
N TYR A 75 6.98 22.12 -7.42
CA TYR A 75 5.68 22.05 -8.10
C TYR A 75 5.71 21.34 -9.48
N ASP A 76 6.71 20.49 -9.72
CA ASP A 76 6.85 19.74 -10.98
C ASP A 76 5.82 18.61 -11.09
N LEU A 77 5.47 17.94 -9.97
CA LEU A 77 4.47 16.88 -9.99
C LEU A 77 3.08 17.45 -10.24
N ARG A 78 2.74 18.58 -9.62
CA ARG A 78 1.50 19.30 -9.91
C ARG A 78 1.42 19.77 -11.36
N ARG A 79 2.51 20.32 -11.91
CA ARG A 79 2.56 20.70 -13.34
C ARG A 79 2.34 19.50 -14.26
N THR A 80 3.00 18.37 -13.97
CA THR A 80 2.83 17.13 -14.73
C THR A 80 1.38 16.62 -14.70
N LEU A 81 0.69 16.76 -13.56
CA LEU A 81 -0.74 16.43 -13.48
C LEU A 81 -1.60 17.38 -14.32
N MET A 82 -1.34 18.69 -14.23
CA MET A 82 -2.07 19.68 -15.02
C MET A 82 -1.89 19.45 -16.52
N ASP A 83 -0.69 19.10 -16.97
CA ASP A 83 -0.39 18.75 -18.37
C ASP A 83 -1.15 17.49 -18.83
N ALA A 84 -1.51 16.61 -17.89
CA ALA A 84 -2.36 15.45 -18.11
C ALA A 84 -3.86 15.74 -17.92
N GLU A 85 -4.25 17.02 -17.90
CA GLU A 85 -5.62 17.50 -17.67
C GLU A 85 -6.23 16.98 -16.35
N ALA A 86 -5.39 16.85 -15.31
CA ALA A 86 -5.80 16.41 -13.98
C ALA A 86 -5.32 17.39 -12.91
N SER A 87 -6.11 17.51 -11.86
CA SER A 87 -5.80 18.29 -10.67
C SER A 87 -5.58 17.37 -9.46
N PRO A 88 -4.65 17.68 -8.55
CA PRO A 88 -4.47 16.89 -7.33
C PRO A 88 -5.76 16.73 -6.51
N GLU A 89 -6.65 17.72 -6.57
CA GLU A 89 -7.93 17.75 -5.86
C GLU A 89 -8.93 16.69 -6.38
N GLU A 90 -8.74 16.15 -7.58
CA GLU A 90 -9.53 15.03 -8.11
C GLU A 90 -9.24 13.72 -7.38
N PHE A 91 -8.12 13.63 -6.66
CA PHE A 91 -7.68 12.43 -5.97
C PHE A 91 -7.74 12.65 -4.45
N PRO A 92 -8.83 12.24 -3.77
CA PRO A 92 -8.94 12.42 -2.33
C PRO A 92 -7.78 11.79 -1.56
N GLY A 93 -7.27 10.65 -2.03
CA GLY A 93 -6.15 9.95 -1.41
C GLY A 93 -4.76 10.50 -1.72
N LEU A 94 -4.65 11.56 -2.52
CA LEU A 94 -3.38 12.17 -2.90
C LEU A 94 -3.05 13.35 -1.99
N ILE A 95 -1.87 13.31 -1.38
CA ILE A 95 -1.42 14.32 -0.43
C ILE A 95 -0.09 14.89 -0.91
N MET A 96 -0.07 16.18 -1.22
CA MET A 96 1.12 16.87 -1.68
C MET A 96 1.78 17.62 -0.54
N PHE A 97 3.04 17.31 -0.26
CA PHE A 97 3.87 18.01 0.70
C PHE A 97 4.87 18.90 -0.03
N ASP A 98 4.97 20.16 0.37
CA ASP A 98 6.00 21.06 -0.18
C ASP A 98 7.41 20.73 0.37
N ARG A 99 7.49 20.04 1.52
CA ARG A 99 8.75 19.65 2.18
C ARG A 99 8.64 18.27 2.82
N ASP A 100 9.80 17.63 2.98
CA ASP A 100 9.93 16.28 3.52
C ASP A 100 9.86 16.18 5.05
N VAL A 101 9.88 17.30 5.79
CA VAL A 101 10.03 17.33 7.27
C VAL A 101 9.11 16.34 8.00
N PHE A 102 7.83 16.28 7.63
CA PHE A 102 6.87 15.36 8.24
C PHE A 102 7.23 13.90 7.97
N LEU A 103 7.49 13.54 6.71
CA LEU A 103 7.81 12.17 6.31
C LEU A 103 9.19 11.72 6.81
N SER A 104 10.17 12.61 6.80
CA SER A 104 11.51 12.37 7.34
C SER A 104 11.47 12.13 8.84
N SER A 105 10.61 12.84 9.57
CA SER A 105 10.35 12.57 10.99
C SER A 105 9.62 11.24 11.22
N LEU A 106 8.75 10.84 10.29
CA LEU A 106 7.96 9.62 10.38
C LEU A 106 8.82 8.36 10.21
N PHE A 107 9.65 8.32 9.16
CA PHE A 107 10.45 7.14 8.82
C PHE A 107 11.84 7.13 9.48
N GLY A 108 12.25 8.25 10.07
CA GLY A 108 13.56 8.42 10.66
C GLY A 108 14.70 8.33 9.65
N PRO A 109 15.96 8.26 10.12
CA PRO A 109 17.15 8.35 9.27
C PRO A 109 17.34 7.15 8.33
N ASN A 110 16.71 6.01 8.64
CA ASN A 110 16.87 4.77 7.89
C ASN A 110 15.73 4.51 6.89
N THR A 111 14.79 5.45 6.73
CA THR A 111 13.63 5.31 5.83
C THR A 111 12.95 3.94 5.95
N GLN A 112 12.65 3.52 7.18
CA GLN A 112 12.05 2.19 7.41
C GLN A 112 10.53 2.25 7.38
N PRO A 113 9.86 1.23 6.83
CA PRO A 113 8.41 1.09 6.91
C PRO A 113 7.90 1.18 8.34
N VAL A 114 6.76 1.83 8.52
CA VAL A 114 6.04 1.91 9.80
C VAL A 114 4.85 0.96 9.72
N LEU A 115 4.82 -0.04 10.61
CA LEU A 115 3.73 -1.00 10.72
C LEU A 115 3.19 -0.97 12.15
N GLY A 116 1.89 -0.84 12.33
CA GLY A 116 1.30 -0.88 13.67
C GLY A 116 -0.11 -0.33 13.76
N SER A 117 -0.56 -0.06 14.99
CA SER A 117 -1.85 0.55 15.25
C SER A 117 -1.91 1.98 14.72
N TYR A 118 -3.08 2.41 14.26
CA TYR A 118 -3.29 3.77 13.80
C TYR A 118 -3.26 4.76 14.98
N ASP A 119 -2.38 5.76 14.89
CA ASP A 119 -2.30 6.89 15.81
C ASP A 119 -2.70 8.18 15.05
N PRO A 120 -3.86 8.79 15.37
CA PRO A 120 -4.32 10.00 14.70
C PRO A 120 -3.36 11.18 14.83
N GLU A 121 -2.59 11.29 15.91
CA GLU A 121 -1.65 12.41 16.09
C GLU A 121 -0.43 12.27 15.19
N LYS A 122 0.01 11.02 14.95
CA LYS A 122 1.20 10.74 14.13
C LYS A 122 0.89 10.60 12.65
N TYR A 123 -0.20 9.91 12.32
CA TYR A 123 -0.51 9.52 10.95
C TYR A 123 -1.71 10.25 10.37
N GLY A 124 -2.43 11.05 11.17
CA GLY A 124 -3.67 11.71 10.72
C GLY A 124 -3.49 12.57 9.48
N ALA A 125 -2.32 13.20 9.30
CA ALA A 125 -1.99 13.98 8.10
C ALA A 125 -1.97 13.13 6.81
N LEU A 126 -1.79 11.81 6.90
CA LEU A 126 -1.78 10.88 5.76
C LEU A 126 -3.16 10.30 5.46
N PHE A 127 -4.17 10.48 6.31
CA PHE A 127 -5.49 9.83 6.15
C PHE A 127 -6.64 10.85 6.26
N THR A 128 -6.39 12.10 5.88
CA THR A 128 -7.34 13.23 6.03
C THR A 128 -8.62 13.05 5.21
N HIS A 129 -8.56 12.33 4.09
CA HIS A 129 -9.67 12.12 3.17
C HIS A 129 -10.63 11.00 3.55
N ALA A 130 -10.19 10.07 4.39
CA ALA A 130 -10.88 8.81 4.51
C ALA A 130 -12.12 8.90 5.40
N GLY A 131 -12.18 9.85 6.35
CA GLY A 131 -13.19 9.86 7.43
C GLY A 131 -13.18 8.60 8.33
N LEU A 132 -12.43 7.59 7.93
CA LEU A 132 -12.23 6.29 8.54
C LEU A 132 -10.97 6.34 9.40
N ARG A 133 -11.04 5.65 10.54
CA ARG A 133 -9.89 5.44 11.43
C ARG A 133 -9.56 3.96 11.36
N PRO A 134 -8.61 3.55 10.49
CA PRO A 134 -8.24 2.13 10.41
C PRO A 134 -7.69 1.66 11.76
N SER A 135 -7.83 0.38 12.07
CA SER A 135 -7.30 -0.16 13.35
C SER A 135 -5.78 -0.31 13.30
N SER A 136 -5.24 -0.60 12.11
CA SER A 136 -3.81 -0.72 11.85
C SER A 136 -3.45 -0.06 10.53
N VAL A 137 -2.20 0.39 10.42
CA VAL A 137 -1.64 1.01 9.23
C VAL A 137 -0.30 0.38 8.88
N ALA A 138 -0.02 0.37 7.58
CA ALA A 138 1.29 0.13 7.02
C ALA A 138 1.64 1.36 6.19
N ILE A 139 2.75 2.02 6.51
CA ILE A 139 3.22 3.21 5.82
C ILE A 139 4.61 2.91 5.29
N LEU A 140 4.75 2.97 3.98
CA LEU A 140 5.93 2.61 3.21
C LEU A 140 6.58 3.87 2.66
N PRO A 141 7.89 4.08 2.87
CA PRO A 141 8.60 5.20 2.26
C PRO A 141 8.80 4.96 0.77
N LEU A 142 8.44 5.95 -0.05
CA LEU A 142 8.75 5.96 -1.46
C LEU A 142 10.09 6.67 -1.63
N THR A 143 11.08 5.97 -2.19
CA THR A 143 12.42 6.53 -2.38
C THR A 143 12.82 6.48 -3.86
N ARG A 144 13.41 7.58 -4.34
CA ARG A 144 14.01 7.68 -5.68
C ARG A 144 15.47 8.08 -5.51
N TRP A 145 16.38 7.25 -5.99
CA TRP A 145 17.84 7.44 -5.86
C TRP A 145 18.31 7.69 -4.41
N GLY A 146 17.68 7.01 -3.44
CA GLY A 146 17.99 7.14 -2.02
C GLY A 146 17.41 8.39 -1.35
N GLN A 147 16.67 9.23 -2.08
CA GLN A 147 15.95 10.37 -1.52
C GLN A 147 14.48 10.00 -1.31
N LEU A 148 13.94 10.40 -0.17
CA LEU A 148 12.52 10.26 0.13
C LEU A 148 11.72 11.18 -0.79
N VAL A 149 10.81 10.59 -1.58
CA VAL A 149 9.93 11.32 -2.50
C VAL A 149 8.47 11.28 -2.07
N GLY A 150 8.14 10.49 -1.04
CA GLY A 150 6.76 10.33 -0.61
C GLY A 150 6.54 9.15 0.33
N SER A 151 5.27 8.81 0.53
CA SER A 151 4.84 7.59 1.23
C SER A 151 3.62 6.96 0.59
N LEU A 152 3.44 5.66 0.83
CA LEU A 152 2.22 4.91 0.53
C LEU A 152 1.71 4.21 1.80
#